data_AF-A0A4Q2VJV3-F1
#
_entry.id   AF-A0A4Q2VJV3-F1
#
_cell.length_a   1.000
_cell.length_b   1.000
_cell.length_c   1.000
_cell.angle_alpha   90.00
_cell.angle_beta   90.00
_cell.angle_gamma   90.00
#
_symmetry.space_group_name_H-M   'P 1'
#
loop_
_entity.id
_entity.type
_entity.pdbx_description
1 polymer ?
#
loop_
_entity_poly.entity_id
_entity_poly.type
_entity_poly.pdbx_seq_one_letter_code
_entity_poly.pdbx_strand_id
1 'polypeptide(L)'
;MVASSTASNLEREDHQRDADFNKAMHGTSAQARGGVAAMFRKGGSAKQAAVDEYFKHWDNKRAEDETPEERAARTAEYATLTRHYYNLATDLYEYGWGQSFHFCRFSQGEPFYQAIARHEHYLAHQIGIKEGMKVLDVGCGVGGPAREIAKFTGAHITGLNNNDYQIERATHYAFKEGLSDQLKFVKGDFMQMSFPDNSFDAVYAIEATCHAPTLKGIYSEIFRVLKPGGVFGVYEWLMTDEYDNDNLRHREIRLGIEQGDGISNMCKVSEGLDAIKDSGFEMLHHEDLAMRPDALPWYWPLAGELRYIQSVGDIFTIVRMTTWGRTIAHGLAGLLETFKLAPAGTKKTADSLALAADCLVAGGRDHLFTPMYLMVARKPSA
;
A
#
# COMPACT_ATOMS: atom_id res chain seq x y z
N MET A 1 8.95 32.32 18.07
CA MET A 1 7.78 31.51 18.46
C MET A 1 6.87 31.40 17.25
N VAL A 2 6.96 30.31 16.51
CA VAL A 2 5.89 29.89 15.58
C VAL A 2 5.73 28.41 15.84
N ALA A 3 4.80 28.08 16.74
CA ALA A 3 4.31 26.73 16.92
C ALA A 3 2.90 26.70 16.34
N SER A 4 2.58 25.58 15.69
CA SER A 4 1.24 25.09 15.35
C SER A 4 0.52 25.74 14.16
N SER A 5 0.51 25.03 13.02
CA SER A 5 -0.73 24.58 12.36
C SER A 5 -0.44 23.76 11.10
N THR A 6 -0.20 22.46 11.24
CA THR A 6 -0.44 21.48 10.15
C THR A 6 -1.75 20.70 10.37
N ALA A 7 -2.26 20.69 11.60
CA ALA A 7 -3.50 19.98 11.96
C ALA A 7 -4.79 20.66 11.45
N SER A 8 -4.78 21.92 10.98
CA SER A 8 -6.04 22.64 10.70
C SER A 8 -6.73 22.21 9.39
N ASN A 9 -6.09 21.42 8.54
CA ASN A 9 -6.62 21.02 7.23
C ASN A 9 -6.68 19.50 7.00
N LEU A 10 -6.42 18.67 8.02
CA LEU A 10 -6.55 17.21 7.88
C LEU A 10 -8.03 16.79 7.95
N GLU A 11 -8.38 15.72 7.23
CA GLU A 11 -9.73 15.14 7.32
C GLU A 11 -10.00 14.72 8.78
N ARG A 12 -11.17 15.08 9.31
CA ARG A 12 -11.57 14.68 10.67
C ARG A 12 -11.92 13.20 10.68
N GLU A 13 -11.33 12.45 11.61
CA GLU A 13 -11.68 11.05 11.84
C GLU A 13 -13.13 10.89 12.34
N ASP A 14 -13.86 9.93 11.78
CA ASP A 14 -15.18 9.50 12.23
C ASP A 14 -15.24 7.96 12.22
N HIS A 15 -14.87 7.37 13.36
CA HIS A 15 -14.80 5.91 13.50
C HIS A 15 -16.19 5.26 13.42
N GLN A 16 -17.26 5.96 13.84
CA GLN A 16 -18.60 5.40 13.82
C GLN A 16 -19.13 5.32 12.39
N ARG A 17 -19.00 6.41 11.62
CA ARG A 17 -19.34 6.44 10.19
C ARG A 17 -18.58 5.36 9.43
N ASP A 18 -17.26 5.27 9.67
CA ASP A 18 -16.40 4.30 8.98
C ASP A 18 -16.79 2.85 9.34
N ALA A 19 -17.07 2.55 10.61
CA ALA A 19 -17.51 1.23 11.05
C ALA A 19 -18.89 0.86 10.48
N ASP A 20 -19.83 1.80 10.43
CA ASP A 20 -21.16 1.56 9.85
C ASP A 20 -21.07 1.29 8.34
N PHE A 21 -20.21 2.04 7.63
CA PHE A 21 -19.94 1.82 6.22
C PHE A 21 -19.26 0.47 5.97
N ASN A 22 -18.25 0.12 6.78
CA ASN A 22 -17.57 -1.17 6.76
C ASN A 22 -18.56 -2.33 6.94
N LYS A 23 -19.43 -2.25 7.94
CA LYS A 23 -20.47 -3.25 8.20
C LYS A 23 -21.46 -3.38 7.04
N ALA A 24 -21.87 -2.27 6.44
CA ALA A 24 -22.76 -2.27 5.29
C ALA A 24 -22.12 -2.91 4.05
N MET A 25 -20.82 -2.70 3.84
CA MET A 25 -20.11 -3.27 2.70
C MET A 25 -19.75 -4.74 2.91
N HIS A 26 -19.13 -5.07 4.05
CA HIS A 26 -18.42 -6.32 4.25
C HIS A 26 -19.17 -7.31 5.16
N GLY A 27 -20.15 -6.88 5.95
CA GLY A 27 -20.91 -7.77 6.84
C GLY A 27 -19.98 -8.59 7.75
N THR A 28 -20.05 -9.94 7.64
CA THR A 28 -19.15 -10.88 8.36
C THR A 28 -18.03 -11.46 7.49
N SER A 29 -17.79 -10.89 6.29
CA SER A 29 -16.85 -11.44 5.31
C SER A 29 -15.38 -11.40 5.73
N ALA A 30 -15.02 -10.58 6.72
CA ALA A 30 -13.66 -10.53 7.27
C ALA A 30 -13.22 -11.88 7.86
N GLN A 31 -14.16 -12.71 8.30
CA GLN A 31 -13.91 -14.05 8.87
C GLN A 31 -14.02 -15.17 7.82
N ALA A 32 -14.43 -14.87 6.59
CA ALA A 32 -14.53 -15.86 5.53
C ALA A 32 -13.13 -16.34 5.09
N ARG A 33 -13.04 -17.55 4.51
CA ARG A 33 -11.85 -17.93 3.75
C ARG A 33 -11.68 -16.90 2.63
N GLY A 34 -10.54 -16.22 2.60
CA GLY A 34 -10.29 -15.04 1.76
C GLY A 34 -10.48 -15.25 0.26
N GLY A 35 -10.50 -14.13 -0.48
CA GLY A 35 -10.66 -14.11 -1.93
C GLY A 35 -12.12 -14.18 -2.41
N VAL A 36 -12.38 -14.99 -3.44
CA VAL A 36 -13.65 -15.02 -4.19
C VAL A 36 -14.89 -15.24 -3.31
N ALA A 37 -14.78 -16.06 -2.25
CA ALA A 37 -15.90 -16.32 -1.35
C ALA A 37 -16.31 -15.10 -0.49
N ALA A 38 -15.36 -14.21 -0.18
CA ALA A 38 -15.65 -12.96 0.53
C ALA A 38 -16.35 -11.95 -0.40
N MET A 39 -15.97 -11.91 -1.69
CA MET A 39 -16.55 -10.98 -2.68
C MET A 39 -18.06 -11.20 -2.91
N PHE A 40 -18.54 -12.44 -2.83
CA PHE A 40 -19.94 -12.78 -3.10
C PHE A 40 -20.91 -12.56 -1.92
N ARG A 41 -20.41 -12.18 -0.73
CA ARG A 41 -21.22 -12.00 0.49
C ARG A 41 -21.50 -10.53 0.86
N LYS A 42 -21.20 -9.59 -0.04
CA LYS A 42 -21.16 -8.15 0.24
C LYS A 42 -22.45 -7.41 -0.13
N GLY A 43 -22.73 -6.30 0.58
CA GLY A 43 -23.88 -5.43 0.32
C GLY A 43 -23.71 -4.60 -0.96
N GLY A 44 -24.65 -4.73 -1.90
CA GLY A 44 -24.54 -4.12 -3.23
C GLY A 44 -24.56 -2.58 -3.27
N SER A 45 -25.38 -1.93 -2.45
CA SER A 45 -25.52 -0.45 -2.46
C SER A 45 -24.31 0.28 -1.87
N ALA A 46 -23.75 -0.22 -0.76
CA ALA A 46 -22.55 0.35 -0.15
C ALA A 46 -21.31 0.23 -1.07
N LYS A 47 -21.22 -0.85 -1.85
CA LYS A 47 -20.15 -1.01 -2.84
C LYS A 47 -20.27 -0.02 -3.99
N GLN A 48 -21.47 0.23 -4.52
CA GLN A 48 -21.67 1.26 -5.55
C GLN A 48 -21.26 2.65 -5.03
N ALA A 49 -21.64 2.99 -3.80
CA ALA A 49 -21.23 4.25 -3.19
C ALA A 49 -19.70 4.38 -3.08
N ALA A 50 -18.99 3.31 -2.72
CA ALA A 50 -17.52 3.33 -2.72
C ALA A 50 -16.90 3.46 -4.12
N VAL A 51 -17.51 2.83 -5.14
CA VAL A 51 -17.08 2.97 -6.54
C VAL A 51 -17.26 4.42 -6.98
N ASP A 52 -18.45 4.99 -6.77
CA ASP A 52 -18.75 6.37 -7.18
C ASP A 52 -17.83 7.37 -6.45
N GLU A 53 -17.67 7.19 -5.14
CA GLU A 53 -16.81 8.05 -4.31
C GLU A 53 -15.34 7.96 -4.69
N TYR A 54 -14.84 6.76 -5.05
CA TYR A 54 -13.47 6.60 -5.51
C TYR A 54 -13.26 7.18 -6.90
N PHE A 55 -14.11 6.81 -7.86
CA PHE A 55 -13.93 7.16 -9.26
C PHE A 55 -14.28 8.62 -9.59
N LYS A 56 -14.98 9.37 -8.71
CA LYS A 56 -15.16 10.82 -8.89
C LYS A 56 -13.83 11.59 -9.01
N HIS A 57 -12.75 11.03 -8.44
CA HIS A 57 -11.41 11.62 -8.47
C HIS A 57 -10.64 11.33 -9.77
N TRP A 58 -11.14 10.45 -10.63
CA TRP A 58 -10.45 9.92 -11.81
C TRP A 58 -11.26 9.99 -13.09
N ASP A 59 -12.59 9.89 -13.00
CA ASP A 59 -13.48 9.90 -14.16
C ASP A 59 -13.36 11.21 -14.93
N ASN A 60 -13.13 11.11 -16.24
CA ASN A 60 -12.94 12.22 -17.16
C ASN A 60 -11.75 13.14 -16.83
N LYS A 61 -10.79 12.68 -16.03
CA LYS A 61 -9.55 13.41 -15.72
C LYS A 61 -8.38 12.77 -16.46
N ARG A 62 -7.87 13.47 -17.47
CA ARG A 62 -6.78 12.98 -18.33
C ARG A 62 -5.47 13.66 -17.96
N ALA A 63 -4.36 12.96 -18.16
CA ALA A 63 -3.03 13.50 -17.90
C ALA A 63 -2.72 14.80 -18.67
N GLU A 64 -3.30 14.95 -19.87
CA GLU A 64 -3.19 16.16 -20.71
C GLU A 64 -3.70 17.42 -20.00
N ASP A 65 -4.81 17.29 -19.28
CA ASP A 65 -5.59 18.40 -18.72
C ASP A 65 -5.28 18.62 -17.22
N GLU A 66 -4.47 17.76 -16.60
CA GLU A 66 -4.26 17.75 -15.16
C GLU A 66 -3.50 19.01 -14.67
N THR A 67 -4.08 19.70 -13.69
CA THR A 67 -3.47 20.89 -13.06
C THR A 67 -2.94 20.61 -11.64
N PRO A 68 -2.00 21.43 -11.13
CA PRO A 68 -1.59 21.38 -9.72
C PRO A 68 -2.75 21.51 -8.73
N GLU A 69 -3.76 22.33 -9.06
CA GLU A 69 -4.95 22.53 -8.24
C GLU A 69 -5.81 21.27 -8.17
N GLU A 70 -5.93 20.52 -9.27
CA GLU A 70 -6.64 19.24 -9.26
C GLU A 70 -5.93 18.19 -8.40
N ARG A 71 -4.60 18.13 -8.47
CA ARG A 71 -3.80 17.26 -7.59
C ARG A 71 -3.94 17.68 -6.13
N ALA A 72 -3.93 18.98 -5.84
CA ALA A 72 -4.15 19.48 -4.48
C ALA A 72 -5.57 19.15 -3.96
N ALA A 73 -6.60 19.28 -4.79
CA ALA A 73 -7.97 18.90 -4.44
C ALA A 73 -8.09 17.41 -4.14
N ARG A 74 -7.48 16.54 -4.95
CA ARG A 74 -7.41 15.10 -4.70
C ARG A 74 -6.65 14.77 -3.41
N THR A 75 -5.56 15.48 -3.15
CA THR A 75 -4.74 15.35 -1.93
C THR A 75 -5.49 15.78 -0.67
N ALA A 76 -6.36 16.78 -0.76
CA ALA A 76 -7.19 17.21 0.37
C ALA A 76 -8.18 16.13 0.84
N GLU A 77 -8.54 15.19 -0.02
CA GLU A 77 -9.43 14.05 0.28
C GLU A 77 -8.65 12.72 0.40
N TYR A 78 -7.33 12.75 0.67
CA TYR A 78 -6.47 11.55 0.65
C TYR A 78 -7.00 10.38 1.51
N ALA A 79 -7.53 10.67 2.70
CA ALA A 79 -7.96 9.64 3.64
C ALA A 79 -9.22 8.93 3.12
N THR A 80 -10.21 9.71 2.67
CA THR A 80 -11.40 9.19 1.99
C THR A 80 -11.04 8.40 0.73
N LEU A 81 -10.22 8.96 -0.16
CA LEU A 81 -9.75 8.30 -1.38
C LEU A 81 -9.14 6.92 -1.08
N THR A 82 -8.17 6.88 -0.17
CA THR A 82 -7.44 5.66 0.21
C THR A 82 -8.37 4.63 0.87
N ARG A 83 -9.25 5.06 1.78
CA ARG A 83 -10.20 4.18 2.47
C ARG A 83 -11.17 3.52 1.49
N HIS A 84 -11.74 4.28 0.55
CA HIS A 84 -12.65 3.74 -0.46
C HIS A 84 -11.93 2.82 -1.44
N TYR A 85 -10.71 3.17 -1.84
CA TYR A 85 -9.86 2.29 -2.65
C TYR A 85 -9.69 0.90 -2.00
N TYR A 86 -9.19 0.83 -0.76
CA TYR A 86 -8.94 -0.45 -0.10
C TYR A 86 -10.20 -1.23 0.21
N ASN A 87 -11.33 -0.55 0.45
CA ASN A 87 -12.63 -1.20 0.56
C ASN A 87 -13.03 -1.95 -0.73
N LEU A 88 -12.62 -1.45 -1.90
CA LEU A 88 -12.87 -2.10 -3.19
C LEU A 88 -11.80 -3.15 -3.53
N ALA A 89 -10.53 -2.85 -3.29
CA ALA A 89 -9.40 -3.62 -3.80
C ALA A 89 -8.95 -4.78 -2.91
N THR A 90 -9.16 -4.74 -1.59
CA THR A 90 -8.55 -5.69 -0.63
C THR A 90 -8.74 -7.17 -1.01
N ASP A 91 -9.97 -7.59 -1.37
CA ASP A 91 -10.21 -9.01 -1.70
C ASP A 91 -9.54 -9.42 -3.02
N LEU A 92 -9.46 -8.50 -3.97
CA LEU A 92 -8.78 -8.72 -5.24
C LEU A 92 -7.27 -8.83 -5.00
N TYR A 93 -6.72 -8.04 -4.08
CA TYR A 93 -5.32 -8.10 -3.66
C TYR A 93 -5.02 -9.42 -2.95
N GLU A 94 -5.83 -9.83 -1.99
CA GLU A 94 -5.62 -11.12 -1.31
C GLU A 94 -5.71 -12.32 -2.25
N TYR A 95 -6.64 -12.28 -3.22
CA TYR A 95 -6.77 -13.34 -4.20
C TYR A 95 -5.64 -13.35 -5.23
N GLY A 96 -5.25 -12.17 -5.73
CA GLY A 96 -4.35 -12.02 -6.87
C GLY A 96 -2.87 -11.86 -6.50
N TRP A 97 -2.58 -11.40 -5.29
CA TRP A 97 -1.24 -11.03 -4.81
C TRP A 97 -0.85 -11.79 -3.53
N GLY A 98 -1.76 -11.89 -2.56
CA GLY A 98 -1.52 -12.56 -1.28
C GLY A 98 -1.76 -11.64 -0.09
N GLN A 99 -1.20 -11.95 1.08
CA GLN A 99 -1.50 -11.23 2.33
C GLN A 99 -0.49 -10.11 2.68
N SER A 100 0.57 -9.97 1.88
CA SER A 100 1.55 -8.89 1.98
C SER A 100 1.44 -8.01 0.73
N PHE A 101 0.80 -6.85 0.89
CA PHE A 101 0.50 -5.93 -0.21
C PHE A 101 1.68 -5.02 -0.51
N HIS A 102 2.77 -5.60 -1.02
CA HIS A 102 3.94 -4.83 -1.43
C HIS A 102 4.73 -5.57 -2.49
N PHE A 103 5.67 -4.88 -3.14
CA PHE A 103 6.61 -5.44 -4.09
C PHE A 103 7.86 -5.97 -3.40
N CYS A 104 8.63 -6.75 -4.14
CA CYS A 104 9.92 -7.24 -3.68
C CYS A 104 10.85 -7.48 -4.87
N ARG A 105 12.13 -7.63 -4.55
CA ARG A 105 13.14 -8.12 -5.48
C ARG A 105 13.11 -9.63 -5.57
N PHE A 106 13.41 -10.18 -6.73
CA PHE A 106 13.40 -11.62 -6.98
C PHE A 106 14.80 -12.16 -7.29
N SER A 107 15.15 -13.27 -6.66
CA SER A 107 16.30 -14.07 -7.08
C SER A 107 15.88 -15.12 -8.11
N GLN A 108 16.83 -15.62 -8.90
CA GLN A 108 16.58 -16.70 -9.85
C GLN A 108 16.05 -17.95 -9.13
N GLY A 109 14.91 -18.48 -9.60
CA GLY A 109 14.26 -19.67 -9.09
C GLY A 109 13.55 -19.49 -7.73
N GLU A 110 13.50 -18.27 -7.20
CA GLU A 110 12.90 -17.99 -5.90
C GLU A 110 11.36 -17.92 -5.99
N PRO A 111 10.62 -18.69 -5.17
CA PRO A 111 9.16 -18.61 -5.11
C PRO A 111 8.68 -17.23 -4.65
N PHE A 112 7.55 -16.77 -5.20
CA PHE A 112 6.99 -15.44 -4.91
C PHE A 112 6.87 -15.11 -3.41
N TYR A 113 6.21 -15.98 -2.63
CA TYR A 113 6.03 -15.73 -1.19
C TYR A 113 7.34 -15.77 -0.40
N GLN A 114 8.34 -16.53 -0.86
CA GLN A 114 9.66 -16.54 -0.25
C GLN A 114 10.42 -15.23 -0.53
N ALA A 115 10.31 -14.69 -1.75
CA ALA A 115 10.90 -13.40 -2.11
C ALA A 115 10.29 -12.24 -1.29
N ILE A 116 8.97 -12.25 -1.12
CA ILE A 116 8.23 -11.29 -0.28
C ILE A 116 8.72 -11.36 1.17
N ALA A 117 8.71 -12.56 1.79
CA ALA A 117 9.18 -12.73 3.17
C ALA A 117 10.65 -12.31 3.34
N ARG A 118 11.52 -12.64 2.38
CA ARG A 118 12.93 -12.18 2.39
C ARG A 118 13.04 -10.66 2.36
N HIS A 119 12.17 -9.97 1.62
CA HIS A 119 12.17 -8.52 1.55
C HIS A 119 11.73 -7.86 2.86
N GLU A 120 10.73 -8.44 3.52
CA GLU A 120 10.26 -8.03 4.86
C GLU A 120 11.36 -8.28 5.92
N HIS A 121 11.99 -9.46 5.91
CA HIS A 121 13.12 -9.78 6.79
C HIS A 121 14.31 -8.85 6.58
N TYR A 122 14.59 -8.47 5.32
CA TYR A 122 15.66 -7.52 5.02
C TYR A 122 15.39 -6.17 5.68
N LEU A 123 14.17 -5.63 5.62
CA LEU A 123 13.83 -4.37 6.29
C LEU A 123 14.00 -4.48 7.81
N ALA A 124 13.45 -5.54 8.40
CA ALA A 124 13.56 -5.81 9.83
C ALA A 124 15.02 -5.90 10.30
N HIS A 125 15.87 -6.53 9.49
CA HIS A 125 17.31 -6.60 9.71
C HIS A 125 17.98 -5.22 9.59
N GLN A 126 17.68 -4.45 8.54
CA GLN A 126 18.27 -3.13 8.30
C GLN A 126 17.99 -2.14 9.42
N ILE A 127 16.80 -2.21 10.04
CA ILE A 127 16.46 -1.34 11.17
C ILE A 127 16.74 -1.95 12.54
N GLY A 128 17.30 -3.18 12.57
CA GLY A 128 17.76 -3.83 13.79
C GLY A 128 16.64 -4.20 14.76
N ILE A 129 15.49 -4.67 14.26
CA ILE A 129 14.41 -5.21 15.11
C ILE A 129 14.94 -6.44 15.86
N LYS A 130 14.65 -6.51 17.16
CA LYS A 130 15.06 -7.60 18.05
C LYS A 130 13.87 -8.13 18.85
N GLU A 131 14.06 -9.32 19.41
CA GLU A 131 13.11 -9.95 20.31
C GLU A 131 12.68 -9.01 21.44
N GLY A 132 11.38 -8.99 21.73
CA GLY A 132 10.77 -8.18 22.79
C GLY A 132 10.65 -6.68 22.51
N MET A 133 11.18 -6.17 21.39
CA MET A 133 10.98 -4.76 21.01
C MET A 133 9.51 -4.44 20.74
N LYS A 134 9.10 -3.21 21.05
CA LYS A 134 7.82 -2.65 20.62
C LYS A 134 7.99 -1.97 19.27
N VAL A 135 7.38 -2.52 18.24
CA VAL A 135 7.49 -2.04 16.87
C VAL A 135 6.14 -1.50 16.39
N LEU A 136 6.17 -0.40 15.64
CA LEU A 136 5.00 0.11 14.93
C LEU A 136 5.12 -0.21 13.43
N ASP A 137 4.08 -0.82 12.89
CA ASP A 137 3.85 -1.00 11.45
C ASP A 137 2.84 0.04 10.96
N VAL A 138 3.30 1.00 10.18
CA VAL A 138 2.48 2.12 9.67
C VAL A 138 1.88 1.73 8.33
N GLY A 139 0.55 1.55 8.28
CA GLY A 139 -0.17 1.08 7.11
C GLY A 139 -0.15 -0.43 6.95
N CYS A 140 -0.49 -1.16 8.02
CA CYS A 140 -0.23 -2.60 8.13
C CYS A 140 -1.03 -3.52 7.19
N GLY A 141 -1.95 -2.99 6.38
CA GLY A 141 -2.81 -3.77 5.49
C GLY A 141 -3.58 -4.86 6.23
N VAL A 142 -3.59 -6.08 5.68
CA VAL A 142 -4.13 -7.30 6.34
C VAL A 142 -3.08 -8.02 7.22
N GLY A 143 -1.99 -7.32 7.58
CA GLY A 143 -1.00 -7.76 8.56
C GLY A 143 -0.02 -8.83 8.09
N GLY A 144 0.13 -9.07 6.79
CA GLY A 144 1.10 -10.04 6.26
C GLY A 144 2.53 -9.77 6.73
N PRO A 145 3.09 -8.58 6.46
CA PRO A 145 4.45 -8.24 6.90
C PRO A 145 4.61 -8.28 8.41
N ALA A 146 3.63 -7.79 9.17
CA ALA A 146 3.64 -7.88 10.63
C ALA A 146 3.75 -9.33 11.13
N ARG A 147 3.04 -10.29 10.51
CA ARG A 147 3.13 -11.71 10.89
C ARG A 147 4.50 -12.30 10.57
N GLU A 148 5.04 -12.04 9.39
CA GLU A 148 6.36 -12.57 9.00
C GLU A 148 7.49 -11.95 9.83
N ILE A 149 7.50 -10.63 10.01
CA ILE A 149 8.50 -9.92 10.82
C ILE A 149 8.42 -10.35 12.30
N ALA A 150 7.22 -10.51 12.86
CA ALA A 150 7.08 -11.00 14.24
C ALA A 150 7.64 -12.42 14.42
N LYS A 151 7.32 -13.35 13.51
CA LYS A 151 7.90 -14.72 13.54
C LYS A 151 9.42 -14.70 13.41
N PHE A 152 9.96 -13.84 12.54
CA PHE A 152 11.40 -13.75 12.28
C PHE A 152 12.18 -13.17 13.46
N THR A 153 11.61 -12.16 14.14
CA THR A 153 12.34 -11.35 15.12
C THR A 153 11.97 -11.60 16.57
N GLY A 154 10.77 -12.11 16.85
CA GLY A 154 10.20 -12.20 18.20
C GLY A 154 9.75 -10.85 18.78
N ALA A 155 9.56 -9.82 17.95
CA ALA A 155 9.09 -8.50 18.39
C ALA A 155 7.57 -8.44 18.62
N HIS A 156 7.13 -7.48 19.44
CA HIS A 156 5.71 -7.15 19.58
C HIS A 156 5.35 -6.01 18.62
N ILE A 157 4.49 -6.30 17.64
CA ILE A 157 4.17 -5.35 16.58
C ILE A 157 2.75 -4.82 16.76
N THR A 158 2.63 -3.49 16.77
CA THR A 158 1.36 -2.79 16.64
C THR A 158 1.21 -2.34 15.19
N GLY A 159 0.21 -2.81 14.47
CA GLY A 159 -0.12 -2.33 13.14
C GLY A 159 -1.19 -1.23 13.18
N LEU A 160 -0.90 -0.08 12.57
CA LEU A 160 -1.84 1.02 12.40
C LEU A 160 -2.39 1.03 10.98
N ASN A 161 -3.71 1.13 10.83
CA ASN A 161 -4.35 1.21 9.51
C ASN A 161 -5.68 1.97 9.58
N ASN A 162 -6.07 2.65 8.51
CA ASN A 162 -7.30 3.43 8.44
C ASN A 162 -8.51 2.62 7.95
N ASN A 163 -8.37 1.32 7.68
CA ASN A 163 -9.43 0.48 7.12
C ASN A 163 -9.89 -0.61 8.10
N ASP A 164 -11.13 -0.51 8.59
CA ASP A 164 -11.69 -1.44 9.58
C ASP A 164 -11.75 -2.88 9.07
N TYR A 165 -12.08 -3.09 7.79
CA TYR A 165 -12.10 -4.41 7.18
C TYR A 165 -10.72 -5.08 7.26
N GLN A 166 -9.67 -4.34 6.89
CA GLN A 166 -8.30 -4.86 6.92
C GLN A 166 -7.82 -5.13 8.36
N ILE A 167 -8.19 -4.29 9.33
CA ILE A 167 -7.91 -4.51 10.76
C ILE A 167 -8.57 -5.80 11.26
N GLU A 168 -9.84 -6.03 10.93
CA GLU A 168 -10.56 -7.26 11.28
C GLU A 168 -9.88 -8.50 10.69
N ARG A 169 -9.46 -8.43 9.42
CA ARG A 169 -8.74 -9.51 8.74
C ARG A 169 -7.37 -9.78 9.35
N ALA A 170 -6.58 -8.73 9.58
CA ALA A 170 -5.26 -8.83 10.20
C ALA A 170 -5.35 -9.49 11.58
N THR A 171 -6.33 -9.07 12.38
CA THR A 171 -6.61 -9.65 13.70
C THR A 171 -7.02 -11.12 13.57
N HIS A 172 -7.88 -11.47 12.62
CA HIS A 172 -8.29 -12.86 12.38
C HIS A 172 -7.11 -13.75 11.96
N TYR A 173 -6.22 -13.28 11.08
CA TYR A 173 -5.05 -14.03 10.65
C TYR A 173 -4.03 -14.21 11.76
N ALA A 174 -3.74 -13.16 12.54
CA ALA A 174 -2.88 -13.29 13.70
C ALA A 174 -3.43 -14.31 14.72
N PHE A 175 -4.74 -14.31 14.96
CA PHE A 175 -5.38 -15.33 15.79
C PHE A 175 -5.19 -16.75 15.24
N LYS A 176 -5.44 -16.96 13.95
CA LYS A 176 -5.28 -18.27 13.30
C LYS A 176 -3.86 -18.82 13.35
N GLU A 177 -2.87 -17.93 13.30
CA GLU A 177 -1.46 -18.30 13.34
C GLU A 177 -0.88 -18.34 14.76
N GLY A 178 -1.71 -18.11 15.79
CA GLY A 178 -1.27 -18.15 17.19
C GLY A 178 -0.41 -16.96 17.63
N LEU A 179 -0.54 -15.82 16.93
CA LEU A 179 0.28 -14.62 17.12
C LEU A 179 -0.45 -13.48 17.88
N SER A 180 -1.63 -13.74 18.44
CA SER A 180 -2.44 -12.70 19.13
C SER A 180 -1.75 -12.02 20.30
N ASP A 181 -0.79 -12.69 20.96
CA ASP A 181 -0.04 -12.09 22.08
C ASP A 181 1.12 -11.20 21.60
N GLN A 182 1.55 -11.37 20.34
CA GLN A 182 2.64 -10.60 19.73
C GLN A 182 2.13 -9.48 18.84
N LEU A 183 0.94 -9.62 18.26
CA LEU A 183 0.39 -8.70 17.26
C LEU A 183 -0.89 -8.02 17.74
N LYS A 184 -0.94 -6.70 17.56
CA LYS A 184 -2.14 -5.89 17.77
C LYS A 184 -2.37 -5.00 16.56
N PHE A 185 -3.61 -4.86 16.14
CA PHE A 185 -3.98 -4.01 15.01
C PHE A 185 -4.96 -2.96 15.50
N VAL A 186 -4.68 -1.69 15.19
CA VAL A 186 -5.45 -0.54 15.66
C VAL A 186 -5.88 0.33 14.48
N LYS A 187 -7.14 0.78 14.54
CA LYS A 187 -7.69 1.75 13.61
C LYS A 187 -7.13 3.14 13.90
N GLY A 188 -6.70 3.85 12.87
CA GLY A 188 -6.40 5.28 12.94
C GLY A 188 -5.74 5.82 11.66
N ASP A 189 -5.78 7.13 11.51
CA ASP A 189 -5.03 7.87 10.51
C ASP A 189 -3.57 8.05 10.96
N PHE A 190 -2.62 7.63 10.13
CA PHE A 190 -1.19 7.78 10.44
C PHE A 190 -0.74 9.24 10.48
N MET A 191 -1.52 10.19 9.95
CA MET A 191 -1.26 11.63 10.06
C MET A 191 -1.64 12.19 11.44
N GLN A 192 -2.34 11.41 12.26
CA GLN A 192 -2.93 11.82 13.53
C GLN A 192 -2.79 10.67 14.56
N MET A 193 -1.56 10.16 14.74
CA MET A 193 -1.34 8.94 15.52
C MET A 193 -1.71 9.12 16.99
N SER A 194 -2.69 8.36 17.46
CA SER A 194 -3.13 8.35 18.86
C SER A 194 -2.19 7.55 19.79
N PHE A 195 -0.88 7.70 19.61
CA PHE A 195 0.16 7.12 20.48
C PHE A 195 0.92 8.24 21.22
N PRO A 196 1.36 7.99 22.46
CA PRO A 196 2.27 8.91 23.15
C PRO A 196 3.62 9.06 22.41
N ASP A 197 4.28 10.18 22.63
CA ASP A 197 5.65 10.40 22.16
C ASP A 197 6.59 9.32 22.70
N ASN A 198 7.60 8.93 21.91
CA ASN A 198 8.66 7.99 22.34
C ASN A 198 8.11 6.63 22.84
N SER A 199 7.09 6.09 22.17
CA SER A 199 6.43 4.84 22.54
C SER A 199 7.10 3.59 21.95
N PHE A 200 7.70 3.69 20.75
CA PHE A 200 8.18 2.55 19.98
C PHE A 200 9.71 2.51 19.88
N ASP A 201 10.27 1.30 19.93
CA ASP A 201 11.71 1.05 19.81
C ASP A 201 12.18 1.14 18.34
N ALA A 202 11.32 0.70 17.42
CA ALA A 202 11.50 0.83 15.97
C ALA A 202 10.15 1.09 15.30
N VAL A 203 10.17 1.72 14.13
CA VAL A 203 8.99 1.92 13.29
C VAL A 203 9.34 1.46 11.88
N TYR A 204 8.40 0.82 11.19
CA TYR A 204 8.53 0.62 9.76
C TYR A 204 7.25 0.99 9.01
N ALA A 205 7.41 1.31 7.73
CA ALA A 205 6.32 1.45 6.78
C ALA A 205 6.71 0.73 5.49
N ILE A 206 5.86 -0.14 4.97
CA ILE A 206 6.11 -0.83 3.70
C ILE A 206 5.05 -0.36 2.73
N GLU A 207 5.46 0.48 1.77
CA GLU A 207 4.62 0.92 0.64
C GLU A 207 3.29 1.57 1.05
N ALA A 208 3.27 2.26 2.19
CA ALA A 208 2.06 2.83 2.77
C ALA A 208 2.07 4.37 2.87
N THR A 209 3.23 4.98 3.08
CA THR A 209 3.35 6.41 3.36
C THR A 209 3.12 7.29 2.14
N CYS A 210 3.18 6.73 0.93
CA CYS A 210 2.74 7.36 -0.31
C CYS A 210 1.26 7.78 -0.33
N HIS A 211 0.41 7.17 0.51
CA HIS A 211 -0.99 7.58 0.66
C HIS A 211 -1.16 8.84 1.54
N ALA A 212 -0.10 9.29 2.21
CA ALA A 212 -0.13 10.50 3.02
C ALA A 212 -0.24 11.75 2.12
N PRO A 213 -0.90 12.82 2.59
CA PRO A 213 -0.97 14.06 1.83
C PRO A 213 0.39 14.75 1.72
N THR A 214 1.29 14.49 2.68
CA THR A 214 2.68 14.95 2.65
C THR A 214 3.57 13.92 3.36
N LEU A 215 4.70 13.56 2.75
CA LEU A 215 5.68 12.66 3.38
C LEU A 215 6.27 13.27 4.66
N LYS A 216 6.59 14.57 4.66
CA LYS A 216 7.09 15.27 5.85
C LYS A 216 6.11 15.20 7.02
N GLY A 217 4.80 15.30 6.76
CA GLY A 217 3.78 15.23 7.80
C GLY A 217 3.77 13.88 8.49
N ILE A 218 3.70 12.79 7.72
CA ILE A 218 3.72 11.43 8.28
C ILE A 218 5.06 11.11 8.94
N TYR A 219 6.19 11.46 8.33
CA TYR A 219 7.50 11.22 8.93
C TYR A 219 7.69 12.01 10.23
N SER A 220 7.03 13.17 10.39
CA SER A 220 7.04 13.90 11.67
C SER A 220 6.24 13.19 12.77
N GLU A 221 5.11 12.56 12.45
CA GLU A 221 4.38 11.72 13.40
C GLU A 221 5.17 10.46 13.77
N ILE A 222 5.80 9.81 12.79
CA ILE A 222 6.71 8.68 13.03
C ILE A 222 7.87 9.10 13.93
N PHE A 223 8.48 10.26 13.67
CA PHE A 223 9.53 10.82 14.50
C PHE A 223 9.05 11.03 15.94
N ARG A 224 7.84 11.57 16.13
CA ARG A 224 7.26 11.83 17.45
C ARG A 224 7.10 10.55 18.26
N VAL A 225 6.50 9.50 17.68
CA VAL A 225 6.19 8.24 18.39
C VAL A 225 7.41 7.33 18.56
N LEU A 226 8.46 7.48 17.75
CA LEU A 226 9.71 6.74 17.88
C LEU A 226 10.52 7.23 19.09
N LYS A 227 11.14 6.33 19.85
CA LYS A 227 12.03 6.67 20.97
C LYS A 227 13.34 7.34 20.48
N PRO A 228 13.99 8.18 21.30
CA PRO A 228 15.33 8.68 20.99
C PRO A 228 16.30 7.51 20.77
N GLY A 229 17.11 7.59 19.71
CA GLY A 229 17.98 6.50 19.26
C GLY A 229 17.27 5.36 18.50
N GLY A 230 15.94 5.36 18.43
CA GLY A 230 15.17 4.41 17.64
C GLY A 230 15.38 4.59 16.14
N VAL A 231 15.08 3.54 15.37
CA VAL A 231 15.29 3.49 13.92
C VAL A 231 13.95 3.35 13.19
N PHE A 232 13.79 4.16 12.15
CA PHE A 232 12.69 4.10 11.18
C PHE A 232 13.22 3.50 9.86
N GLY A 233 12.45 2.57 9.28
CA GLY A 233 12.71 2.03 7.95
C GLY A 233 11.49 2.11 7.06
N VAL A 234 11.69 2.48 5.80
CA VAL A 234 10.60 2.54 4.83
C VAL A 234 11.03 2.00 3.48
N TYR A 235 10.13 1.25 2.85
CA TYR A 235 10.11 1.05 1.40
C TYR A 235 9.07 2.00 0.82
N GLU A 236 9.54 3.04 0.14
CA GLU A 236 8.67 4.11 -0.35
C GLU A 236 8.42 4.00 -1.85
N TRP A 237 7.20 4.37 -2.24
CA TRP A 237 6.83 4.57 -3.63
C TRP A 237 7.20 5.99 -4.04
N LEU A 238 8.15 6.12 -4.98
CA LEU A 238 8.64 7.42 -5.44
C LEU A 238 8.77 7.46 -6.96
N MET A 239 8.51 8.62 -7.54
CA MET A 239 8.94 8.93 -8.90
C MET A 239 10.44 9.20 -8.89
N THR A 240 11.18 8.62 -9.83
CA THR A 240 12.64 8.77 -9.90
C THR A 240 13.05 10.12 -10.49
N ASP A 241 14.35 10.36 -10.60
CA ASP A 241 14.88 11.54 -11.26
C ASP A 241 14.61 11.56 -12.78
N GLU A 242 14.40 10.39 -13.40
CA GLU A 242 14.03 10.24 -14.82
C GLU A 242 12.59 10.66 -15.10
N TYR A 243 11.73 10.73 -14.07
CA TYR A 243 10.37 11.25 -14.22
C TYR A 243 10.40 12.75 -14.54
N ASP A 244 9.64 13.11 -15.57
CA ASP A 244 9.51 14.48 -16.07
C ASP A 244 8.03 14.80 -16.19
N ASN A 245 7.57 15.80 -15.43
CA ASN A 245 6.17 16.18 -15.42
C ASN A 245 5.74 16.91 -16.69
N ASP A 246 6.68 17.46 -17.47
CA ASP A 246 6.36 18.11 -18.75
C ASP A 246 6.14 17.09 -19.87
N ASN A 247 6.66 15.87 -19.71
CA ASN A 247 6.43 14.75 -20.61
C ASN A 247 5.05 14.11 -20.38
N LEU A 248 4.21 14.14 -21.41
CA LEU A 248 2.84 13.61 -21.33
C LEU A 248 2.80 12.11 -20.98
N ARG A 249 3.66 11.29 -21.59
CA ARG A 249 3.70 9.83 -21.32
C ARG A 249 4.08 9.55 -19.87
N HIS A 250 5.01 10.33 -19.31
CA HIS A 250 5.39 10.19 -17.91
C HIS A 250 4.20 10.50 -17.00
N ARG A 251 3.47 11.59 -17.27
CA ARG A 251 2.23 11.93 -16.53
C ARG A 251 1.16 10.85 -16.66
N GLU A 252 0.96 10.27 -17.83
CA GLU A 252 0.02 9.16 -18.03
C GLU A 252 0.38 7.94 -17.17
N ILE A 253 1.67 7.58 -17.12
CA ILE A 253 2.17 6.48 -16.29
C ILE A 253 1.93 6.78 -14.81
N ARG A 254 2.35 7.95 -14.32
CA ARG A 254 2.13 8.36 -12.92
C ARG A 254 0.63 8.35 -12.57
N LEU A 255 -0.21 8.95 -13.41
CA LEU A 255 -1.65 9.04 -13.15
C LEU A 255 -2.32 7.66 -13.12
N GLY A 256 -1.89 6.74 -13.98
CA GLY A 256 -2.38 5.36 -13.97
C GLY A 256 -1.96 4.58 -12.73
N ILE A 257 -0.74 4.80 -12.22
CA ILE A 257 -0.30 4.28 -10.91
C ILE A 257 -1.19 4.87 -9.80
N GLU A 258 -1.34 6.19 -9.76
CA GLU A 258 -2.14 6.88 -8.74
C GLU A 258 -3.59 6.40 -8.70
N GLN A 259 -4.24 6.30 -9.86
CA GLN A 259 -5.61 5.79 -9.99
C GLN A 259 -5.72 4.30 -9.67
N GLY A 260 -4.72 3.51 -10.03
CA GLY A 260 -4.76 2.07 -9.88
C GLY A 260 -4.48 1.62 -8.45
N ASP A 261 -3.77 2.45 -7.68
CA ASP A 261 -3.29 2.11 -6.34
C ASP A 261 -3.89 3.00 -5.25
N GLY A 262 -4.76 3.97 -5.58
CA GLY A 262 -5.42 4.82 -4.59
C GLY A 262 -4.49 5.83 -3.95
N ILE A 263 -3.53 6.33 -4.71
CA ILE A 263 -2.54 7.32 -4.28
C ILE A 263 -3.01 8.69 -4.75
N SER A 264 -3.07 9.66 -3.83
CA SER A 264 -3.56 11.00 -4.14
C SER A 264 -2.59 11.77 -5.04
N ASN A 265 -1.30 11.71 -4.75
CA ASN A 265 -0.26 12.34 -5.55
C ASN A 265 1.10 11.70 -5.22
N MET A 266 1.77 11.18 -6.23
CA MET A 266 3.12 10.66 -6.10
C MET A 266 4.15 11.79 -5.98
N CYS A 267 5.16 11.58 -5.12
CA CYS A 267 6.29 12.50 -4.92
C CYS A 267 7.56 11.98 -5.60
N LYS A 268 8.51 12.87 -5.88
CA LYS A 268 9.85 12.48 -6.33
C LYS A 268 10.74 11.95 -5.21
N VAL A 269 11.76 11.17 -5.57
CA VAL A 269 12.81 10.69 -4.65
C VAL A 269 13.42 11.83 -3.84
N SER A 270 13.74 12.96 -4.48
CA SER A 270 14.29 14.13 -3.80
C SER A 270 13.38 14.64 -2.68
N GLU A 271 12.06 14.67 -2.92
CA GLU A 271 11.08 15.13 -1.94
C GLU A 271 10.96 14.16 -0.75
N GLY A 272 11.04 12.84 -0.99
CA GLY A 272 11.06 11.84 0.07
C GLY A 272 12.32 11.93 0.95
N LEU A 273 13.49 12.12 0.33
CA LEU A 273 14.76 12.32 1.05
C LEU A 273 14.76 13.60 1.88
N ASP A 274 14.24 14.70 1.32
CA ASP A 274 14.12 15.96 2.03
C ASP A 274 13.10 15.85 3.17
N ALA A 275 11.97 15.18 2.96
CA ALA A 275 10.96 14.95 3.99
C ALA A 275 11.52 14.23 5.22
N ILE A 276 12.32 13.17 5.06
CA ILE A 276 12.92 12.47 6.21
C ILE A 276 13.86 13.38 6.99
N LYS A 277 14.73 14.13 6.30
CA LYS A 277 15.68 15.05 6.93
C LYS A 277 14.94 16.18 7.65
N ASP A 278 13.95 16.76 7.00
CA ASP A 278 13.13 17.85 7.50
C ASP A 278 12.29 17.47 8.73
N SER A 279 11.95 16.19 8.89
CA SER A 279 11.31 15.65 10.09
C SER A 279 12.27 15.47 11.27
N GLY A 280 13.57 15.73 11.09
CA GLY A 280 14.59 15.69 12.14
C GLY A 280 15.35 14.37 12.26
N PHE A 281 15.14 13.43 11.33
CA PHE A 281 15.88 12.18 11.31
C PHE A 281 17.32 12.36 10.82
N GLU A 282 18.23 11.56 11.38
CA GLU A 282 19.55 11.30 10.83
C GLU A 282 19.45 10.16 9.80
N MET A 283 19.67 10.45 8.52
CA MET A 283 19.68 9.43 7.47
C MET A 283 20.90 8.50 7.66
N LEU A 284 20.66 7.21 7.87
CA LEU A 284 21.72 6.21 8.00
C LEU A 284 22.05 5.55 6.67
N HIS A 285 21.03 5.26 5.87
CA HIS A 285 21.16 4.59 4.58
C HIS A 285 19.93 4.88 3.72
N HIS A 286 20.14 5.09 2.43
CA HIS A 286 19.05 5.04 1.46
C HIS A 286 19.55 4.45 0.14
N GLU A 287 18.66 3.77 -0.58
CA GLU A 287 18.98 3.11 -1.83
C GLU A 287 17.68 2.81 -2.61
N ASP A 288 17.72 2.95 -3.94
CA ASP A 288 16.69 2.36 -4.79
C ASP A 288 16.95 0.86 -4.98
N LEU A 289 16.20 0.02 -4.26
CA LEU A 289 16.37 -1.42 -4.37
C LEU A 289 15.92 -1.96 -5.74
N ALA A 290 15.02 -1.27 -6.45
CA ALA A 290 14.56 -1.68 -7.78
C ALA A 290 15.68 -1.62 -8.84
N MET A 291 16.76 -0.87 -8.57
CA MET A 291 17.90 -0.68 -9.47
C MET A 291 19.03 -1.69 -9.26
N ARG A 292 18.92 -2.58 -8.26
CA ARG A 292 19.91 -3.64 -8.08
C ARG A 292 19.88 -4.59 -9.31
N PRO A 293 21.04 -5.14 -9.73
CA PRO A 293 21.15 -5.93 -10.95
C PRO A 293 20.62 -7.36 -10.76
N ASP A 294 19.31 -7.50 -10.54
CA ASP A 294 18.64 -8.79 -10.43
C ASP A 294 18.39 -9.42 -11.79
N ALA A 295 18.38 -10.76 -11.83
CA ALA A 295 18.07 -11.52 -13.05
C ALA A 295 16.62 -11.30 -13.52
N LEU A 296 15.73 -10.95 -12.60
CA LEU A 296 14.30 -10.75 -12.85
C LEU A 296 13.88 -9.37 -12.36
N PRO A 297 13.11 -8.62 -13.16
CA PRO A 297 12.61 -7.33 -12.71
C PRO A 297 11.57 -7.52 -11.61
N TRP A 298 11.51 -6.61 -10.63
CA TRP A 298 10.49 -6.62 -9.56
C TRP A 298 9.05 -6.66 -10.10
N TYR A 299 8.80 -6.09 -11.29
CA TYR A 299 7.49 -6.04 -11.92
C TYR A 299 7.12 -7.30 -12.72
N TRP A 300 7.98 -8.33 -12.77
CA TRP A 300 7.70 -9.53 -13.56
C TRP A 300 6.34 -10.19 -13.25
N PRO A 301 5.83 -10.23 -11.99
CA PRO A 301 4.55 -10.84 -11.70
C PRO A 301 3.38 -10.11 -12.37
N LEU A 302 3.56 -8.82 -12.71
CA LEU A 302 2.56 -7.98 -13.36
C LEU A 302 2.70 -7.95 -14.89
N ALA A 303 3.90 -8.24 -15.41
CA ALA A 303 4.23 -8.02 -16.82
C ALA A 303 3.46 -8.91 -17.81
N GLY A 304 2.95 -10.06 -17.36
CA GLY A 304 2.27 -11.01 -18.26
C GLY A 304 3.18 -11.62 -19.32
N GLU A 305 4.50 -11.64 -19.09
CA GLU A 305 5.48 -12.12 -20.07
C GLU A 305 5.95 -13.54 -19.78
N LEU A 306 5.73 -14.45 -20.73
CA LEU A 306 6.07 -15.87 -20.60
C LEU A 306 7.56 -16.15 -20.37
N ARG A 307 8.45 -15.21 -20.74
CA ARG A 307 9.90 -15.35 -20.52
C ARG A 307 10.31 -15.39 -19.05
N TYR A 308 9.46 -14.96 -18.13
CA TYR A 308 9.73 -14.97 -16.69
C TYR A 308 9.22 -16.23 -15.96
N ILE A 309 8.67 -17.21 -16.69
CA ILE A 309 8.25 -18.49 -16.09
C ILE A 309 9.48 -19.24 -15.59
N GLN A 310 9.51 -19.58 -14.30
CA GLN A 310 10.57 -20.37 -13.69
C GLN A 310 10.07 -21.68 -13.08
N SER A 311 8.77 -21.75 -12.80
CA SER A 311 8.08 -22.89 -12.20
C SER A 311 6.69 -23.06 -12.81
N VAL A 312 6.06 -24.22 -12.55
CA VAL A 312 4.67 -24.48 -12.96
C VAL A 312 3.70 -23.49 -12.30
N GLY A 313 3.99 -23.02 -11.08
CA GLY A 313 3.18 -22.02 -10.39
C GLY A 313 3.12 -20.69 -11.13
N ASP A 314 4.25 -20.26 -11.70
CA ASP A 314 4.36 -18.97 -12.40
C ASP A 314 3.50 -18.91 -13.66
N ILE A 315 3.18 -20.06 -14.26
CA ILE A 315 2.28 -20.14 -15.42
C ILE A 315 0.93 -19.51 -15.06
N PHE A 316 0.38 -19.83 -13.88
CA PHE A 316 -0.91 -19.29 -13.47
C PHE A 316 -0.85 -17.77 -13.20
N THR A 317 0.21 -17.31 -12.54
CA THR A 317 0.44 -15.88 -12.28
C THR A 317 0.56 -15.11 -13.59
N ILE A 318 1.41 -15.57 -14.51
CA ILE A 318 1.71 -14.87 -15.76
C ILE A 318 0.52 -14.90 -16.71
N VAL A 319 -0.11 -16.06 -16.93
CA VAL A 319 -1.25 -16.18 -17.85
C VAL A 319 -2.40 -15.28 -17.43
N ARG A 320 -2.68 -15.17 -16.12
CA ARG A 320 -3.71 -14.26 -15.59
C ARG A 320 -3.41 -12.79 -15.90
N MET A 321 -2.14 -12.42 -15.96
CA MET A 321 -1.70 -11.04 -16.21
C MET A 321 -1.52 -10.70 -17.70
N THR A 322 -1.54 -11.69 -18.59
CA THR A 322 -1.56 -11.41 -20.05
C THR A 322 -2.78 -10.59 -20.45
N THR A 323 -2.68 -9.84 -21.57
CA THR A 323 -3.81 -9.08 -22.14
C THR A 323 -5.05 -9.95 -22.35
N TRP A 324 -4.88 -11.17 -22.87
CA TRP A 324 -5.95 -12.13 -23.09
C TRP A 324 -6.53 -12.65 -21.77
N GLY A 325 -5.69 -13.00 -20.80
CA GLY A 325 -6.11 -13.45 -19.47
C GLY A 325 -6.96 -12.39 -18.75
N ARG A 326 -6.49 -11.14 -18.76
CA ARG A 326 -7.23 -10.00 -18.19
C ARG A 326 -8.54 -9.74 -18.94
N THR A 327 -8.52 -9.76 -20.27
CA THR A 327 -9.73 -9.53 -21.08
C THR A 327 -10.81 -10.58 -20.80
N ILE A 328 -10.44 -11.86 -20.71
CA ILE A 328 -11.38 -12.94 -20.35
C ILE A 328 -11.93 -12.73 -18.94
N ALA A 329 -11.06 -12.48 -17.96
CA ALA A 329 -11.47 -12.27 -16.57
C ALA A 329 -12.41 -11.06 -16.42
N HIS A 330 -12.11 -9.95 -17.09
CA HIS A 330 -12.90 -8.72 -17.01
C HIS A 330 -14.23 -8.86 -17.76
N GLY A 331 -14.24 -9.58 -18.89
CA GLY A 331 -15.46 -9.95 -19.59
C GLY A 331 -16.39 -10.81 -18.74
N LEU A 332 -15.84 -11.81 -18.04
CA LEU A 332 -16.59 -12.63 -17.09
C LEU A 332 -17.13 -11.79 -15.92
N ALA A 333 -16.33 -10.89 -15.36
CA ALA A 333 -16.78 -9.98 -14.31
C ALA A 333 -17.97 -9.12 -14.78
N GLY A 334 -17.91 -8.55 -15.99
CA GLY A 334 -19.02 -7.77 -16.56
C GLY A 334 -20.29 -8.60 -16.82
N LEU A 335 -20.14 -9.85 -17.23
CA LEU A 335 -21.28 -10.77 -17.36
C LEU A 335 -21.92 -11.05 -15.99
N LEU A 336 -21.11 -11.34 -14.97
CA LEU A 336 -21.61 -11.59 -13.62
C LEU A 336 -22.31 -10.36 -13.04
N GLU A 337 -21.82 -9.16 -13.30
CA GLU A 337 -22.50 -7.91 -12.94
C GLU A 337 -23.85 -7.76 -13.64
N THR A 338 -23.89 -8.03 -14.95
CA THR A 338 -25.13 -7.95 -15.77
C THR A 338 -26.22 -8.87 -15.21
N PHE A 339 -25.84 -10.06 -14.74
CA PHE A 339 -26.76 -11.01 -14.12
C PHE A 339 -26.96 -10.80 -12.61
N LYS A 340 -26.43 -9.71 -12.03
CA LYS A 340 -26.48 -9.40 -10.59
C LYS A 340 -25.87 -10.48 -9.68
N LEU A 341 -24.95 -11.28 -10.22
CA LEU A 341 -24.19 -12.28 -9.50
C LEU A 341 -22.91 -11.69 -8.90
N ALA A 342 -22.35 -10.65 -9.54
CA ALA A 342 -21.31 -9.81 -8.97
C ALA A 342 -21.88 -8.42 -8.63
N PRO A 343 -21.38 -7.74 -7.58
CA PRO A 343 -21.78 -6.37 -7.29
C PRO A 343 -21.38 -5.41 -8.42
N ALA A 344 -22.18 -4.37 -8.64
CA ALA A 344 -21.87 -3.34 -9.63
C ALA A 344 -20.52 -2.64 -9.33
N GLY A 345 -19.79 -2.30 -10.39
CA GLY A 345 -18.49 -1.63 -10.34
C GLY A 345 -17.27 -2.54 -10.11
N THR A 346 -17.47 -3.85 -9.88
CA THR A 346 -16.42 -4.87 -9.87
C THR A 346 -15.57 -4.86 -11.15
N LYS A 347 -16.18 -4.79 -12.33
CA LYS A 347 -15.44 -4.70 -13.60
C LYS A 347 -14.64 -3.40 -13.67
N LYS A 348 -15.24 -2.27 -13.28
CA LYS A 348 -14.56 -0.96 -13.29
C LYS A 348 -13.34 -0.97 -12.36
N THR A 349 -13.46 -1.52 -11.16
CA THR A 349 -12.32 -1.73 -10.25
C THR A 349 -11.26 -2.63 -10.87
N ALA A 350 -11.65 -3.77 -11.47
CA ALA A 350 -10.70 -4.69 -12.11
C ALA A 350 -9.95 -4.04 -13.29
N ASP A 351 -10.66 -3.26 -14.12
CA ASP A 351 -10.07 -2.48 -15.21
C ASP A 351 -9.05 -1.46 -14.67
N SER A 352 -9.38 -0.76 -13.57
CA SER A 352 -8.49 0.20 -12.91
C SER A 352 -7.22 -0.46 -12.35
N LEU A 353 -7.34 -1.65 -11.74
CA LEU A 353 -6.18 -2.42 -11.26
C LEU A 353 -5.30 -2.93 -12.41
N ALA A 354 -5.91 -3.29 -13.54
CA ALA A 354 -5.15 -3.69 -14.73
C ALA A 354 -4.38 -2.50 -15.34
N LEU A 355 -4.98 -1.31 -15.37
CA LEU A 355 -4.28 -0.08 -15.75
C LEU A 355 -3.09 0.17 -14.82
N ALA A 356 -3.27 0.04 -13.49
CA ALA A 356 -2.19 0.13 -12.51
C ALA A 356 -1.03 -0.80 -12.87
N ALA A 357 -1.32 -2.08 -13.10
CA ALA A 357 -0.32 -3.08 -13.41
C ALA A 357 0.48 -2.73 -14.68
N ASP A 358 -0.19 -2.22 -15.72
CA ASP A 358 0.48 -1.80 -16.96
C ASP A 358 1.35 -0.55 -16.73
N CYS A 359 0.87 0.42 -15.97
CA CYS A 359 1.62 1.63 -15.64
C CYS A 359 2.79 1.35 -14.69
N LEU A 360 2.67 0.45 -13.71
CA LEU A 360 3.76 -0.01 -12.84
C LEU A 360 4.87 -0.70 -13.64
N VAL A 361 4.49 -1.58 -14.57
CA VAL A 361 5.44 -2.25 -15.48
C VAL A 361 6.12 -1.23 -16.40
N ALA A 362 5.37 -0.28 -16.96
CA ALA A 362 5.94 0.77 -17.79
C ALA A 362 6.89 1.69 -16.99
N GLY A 363 6.47 2.14 -15.81
CA GLY A 363 7.28 2.97 -14.91
C GLY A 363 8.55 2.28 -14.46
N GLY A 364 8.50 0.97 -14.18
CA GLY A 364 9.68 0.18 -13.85
C GLY A 364 10.63 -0.05 -15.05
N ARG A 365 10.11 -0.17 -16.28
CA ARG A 365 10.93 -0.34 -17.50
C ARG A 365 11.60 0.94 -17.94
N ASP A 366 10.86 2.03 -17.87
CA ASP A 366 11.33 3.35 -18.26
C ASP A 366 12.10 4.02 -17.10
N HIS A 367 12.28 3.32 -15.98
CA HIS A 367 12.95 3.79 -14.76
C HIS A 367 12.35 5.09 -14.19
N LEU A 368 11.05 5.32 -14.37
CA LEU A 368 10.33 6.52 -13.90
C LEU A 368 9.82 6.38 -12.47
N PHE A 369 9.68 5.15 -11.99
CA PHE A 369 9.02 4.83 -10.73
C PHE A 369 9.76 3.69 -10.02
N THR A 370 9.82 3.78 -8.69
CA THR A 370 10.29 2.70 -7.82
C THR A 370 9.28 2.45 -6.69
N PRO A 371 8.89 1.19 -6.43
CA PRO A 371 8.01 0.85 -5.31
C PRO A 371 8.78 0.61 -4.01
N MET A 372 10.11 0.53 -4.06
CA MET A 372 10.93 0.00 -2.97
C MET A 372 12.17 0.86 -2.75
N TYR A 373 11.98 2.17 -2.73
CA TYR A 373 13.04 3.09 -2.33
C TYR A 373 13.26 2.94 -0.82
N LEU A 374 14.36 2.29 -0.45
CA LEU A 374 14.69 2.04 0.94
C LEU A 374 15.25 3.32 1.55
N MET A 375 14.68 3.73 2.69
CA MET A 375 15.28 4.72 3.58
C MET A 375 15.32 4.16 5.00
N VAL A 376 16.49 4.26 5.63
CA VAL A 376 16.74 3.89 7.02
C VAL A 376 17.27 5.11 7.75
N ALA A 377 16.56 5.54 8.77
CA ALA A 377 16.85 6.78 9.46
C ALA A 377 16.70 6.63 10.98
N ARG A 378 17.51 7.36 11.73
CA ARG A 378 17.55 7.30 13.19
C ARG A 378 17.02 8.59 13.79
N LYS A 379 16.20 8.46 14.84
CA LYS A 379 15.89 9.61 15.70
C LYS A 379 17.10 9.90 16.59
N PRO A 380 17.66 11.12 16.60
CA PRO A 380 18.80 11.44 17.44
C PRO A 380 18.58 11.07 18.92
N SER A 381 19.63 10.64 19.61
CA SER A 381 19.55 10.13 21.00
C SER A 381 19.36 11.19 22.09
N ALA A 382 19.13 12.45 21.71
CA ALA A 382 19.32 13.69 22.47
C ALA A 382 20.77 14.19 22.54
#